data_AF-A0AAD9K7Q2-F1
#
_entry.id   AF-A0AAD9K7Q2-F1
#
_cell.length_a   1.000
_cell.length_b   1.000
_cell.length_c   1.000
_cell.angle_alpha   90.00
_cell.angle_beta   90.00
_cell.angle_gamma   90.00
#
_symmetry.space_group_name_H-M   'P 1'
#
loop_
_entity.id
_entity.type
_entity.pdbx_description
1 polymer ?
#
loop_
_entity_poly.entity_id
_entity_poly.type
_entity_poly.pdbx_seq_one_letter_code
_entity_poly.pdbx_strand_id
1 'polypeptide(L)'
;MEERLIGAEKERDLLQSRLQQVSSLKDERQKLVGEKESLEKQIREIKESQSRMAGDHLEETLTLQKLLDTTKDTLSKSGEKVQQLSSEVAQLKGELVQMRTYEQKFTSLENERNALEKRLQNLALSNNGNVTANSNLSSTGEQLDHELQSENNNLTSQVDFLNSVIADLQRKNEMLQARLEAMEPSELINGNNSSDLSDTPHKMLAPRLFCDICDVFDLHDTEDCPKQESSDSPEMSHYHGDRLEQRPFCDICEGQ
;
A
#
# COMPACT_ATOMS: atom_id res chain seq x y z
N MET A 1 96.31 56.21 28.47
CA MET A 1 95.38 55.91 29.58
C MET A 1 93.99 56.48 29.26
N GLU A 2 93.94 57.72 28.78
CA GLU A 2 92.71 58.45 28.38
C GLU A 2 91.91 57.79 27.24
N GLU A 3 92.56 57.33 26.15
CA GLU A 3 91.86 56.63 25.07
C GLU A 3 91.19 55.31 25.50
N ARG A 4 91.79 54.60 26.47
CA ARG A 4 91.19 53.37 27.04
C ARG A 4 89.97 53.70 27.90
N LEU A 5 89.97 54.83 28.58
CA LEU A 5 88.84 55.31 29.38
C LEU A 5 87.65 55.67 28.47
N ILE A 6 87.91 56.42 27.39
CA ILE A 6 86.89 56.80 26.39
C ILE A 6 86.29 55.56 25.71
N GLY A 7 87.11 54.55 25.41
CA GLY A 7 86.64 53.28 24.87
C GLY A 7 85.69 52.54 25.83
N ALA A 8 86.05 52.46 27.10
CA ALA A 8 85.23 51.83 28.13
C ALA A 8 83.91 52.58 28.40
N GLU A 9 83.91 53.92 28.33
CA GLU A 9 82.68 54.72 28.47
C GLU A 9 81.71 54.48 27.30
N LYS A 10 82.22 54.44 26.06
CA LYS A 10 81.40 54.10 24.88
C LYS A 10 80.82 52.70 24.98
N GLU A 11 81.60 51.74 25.47
CA GLU A 11 81.14 50.37 25.68
C GLU A 11 80.06 50.29 26.77
N ARG A 12 80.25 51.00 27.89
CA ARG A 12 79.23 51.12 28.95
C ARG A 12 77.92 51.69 28.41
N ASP A 13 77.98 52.78 27.66
CA ASP A 13 76.78 53.45 27.14
C ASP A 13 76.06 52.56 26.11
N LEU A 14 76.81 51.82 25.28
CA LEU A 14 76.26 50.81 24.36
C LEU A 14 75.58 49.66 25.12
N LEU A 15 76.21 49.15 26.18
CA LEU A 15 75.64 48.09 27.01
C LEU A 15 74.38 48.58 27.73
N GLN A 16 74.36 49.82 28.23
CA GLN A 16 73.19 50.42 28.86
C GLN A 16 72.02 50.56 27.88
N SER A 17 72.29 51.00 26.64
CA SER A 17 71.28 51.07 25.58
C SER A 17 70.70 49.68 25.24
N ARG A 18 71.57 48.66 25.12
CA ARG A 18 71.13 47.27 24.90
C ARG A 18 70.29 46.74 26.06
N LEU A 19 70.66 47.06 27.30
CA LEU A 19 69.95 46.61 28.50
C LEU A 19 68.55 47.23 28.56
N GLN A 20 68.43 48.51 28.16
CA GLN A 20 67.14 49.18 28.01
C GLN A 20 66.28 48.52 26.91
N GLN A 21 66.86 48.20 25.76
CA GLN A 21 66.17 47.49 24.68
C GLN A 21 65.68 46.09 25.09
N VAL A 22 66.51 45.33 25.82
CA VAL A 22 66.12 44.02 26.36
C VAL A 22 64.97 44.16 27.36
N SER A 23 64.98 45.22 28.17
CA SER A 23 63.90 45.48 29.12
C SER A 23 62.57 45.78 28.41
N SER A 24 62.58 46.60 27.36
CA SER A 24 61.36 46.90 26.60
C SER A 24 60.82 45.68 25.85
N LEU A 25 61.71 44.87 25.27
CA LEU A 25 61.31 43.61 24.62
C LEU A 25 60.73 42.60 25.61
N LYS A 26 61.24 42.57 26.85
CA LYS A 26 60.69 41.71 27.90
C LYS A 26 59.26 42.12 28.26
N ASP A 27 58.99 43.41 28.39
CA ASP A 27 57.65 43.94 28.69
C ASP A 27 56.67 43.67 27.55
N GLU A 28 57.11 43.86 26.29
CA GLU A 28 56.31 43.53 25.11
C GLU A 28 55.98 42.03 25.05
N ARG A 29 56.97 41.17 25.28
CA ARG A 29 56.76 39.72 25.37
C ARG A 29 55.74 39.37 26.46
N GLN A 30 55.80 40.03 27.62
CA GLN A 30 54.84 39.77 28.69
C GLN A 30 53.41 40.17 28.31
N LYS A 31 53.23 41.29 27.59
CA LYS A 31 51.93 41.70 27.05
C LYS A 31 51.39 40.68 26.05
N LEU A 32 52.22 40.26 25.09
CA LEU A 32 51.84 39.27 24.09
C LEU A 32 51.48 37.91 24.70
N VAL A 33 52.19 37.49 25.77
CA VAL A 33 51.84 36.27 26.51
C VAL A 33 50.46 36.40 27.16
N GLY A 34 50.16 37.53 27.82
CA GLY A 34 48.84 37.77 28.41
C GLY A 34 47.72 37.81 27.37
N GLU A 35 47.96 38.42 26.21
CA GLU A 35 47.03 38.42 25.08
C GLU A 35 46.79 37.00 24.55
N LYS A 36 47.87 36.21 24.40
CA LYS A 36 47.78 34.81 23.99
C LYS A 36 46.94 33.99 24.97
N GLU A 37 47.18 34.12 26.27
CA GLU A 37 46.41 33.40 27.31
C GLU A 37 44.93 33.78 27.29
N SER A 38 44.61 35.07 27.07
CA SER A 38 43.24 35.56 26.91
C SER A 38 42.56 34.97 25.67
N LEU A 39 43.24 34.96 24.52
CA LEU A 39 42.73 34.37 23.28
C LEU A 39 42.55 32.86 23.41
N GLU A 40 43.48 32.14 24.04
CA GLU A 40 43.35 30.71 24.31
C GLU A 40 42.13 30.41 25.21
N LYS A 41 41.84 31.27 26.18
CA LYS A 41 40.64 31.16 27.01
C LYS A 41 39.38 31.34 26.17
N GLN A 42 39.32 32.38 25.34
CA GLN A 42 38.16 32.62 24.46
C GLN A 42 37.94 31.46 23.48
N ILE A 43 39.00 30.89 22.91
CA ILE A 43 38.91 29.72 22.02
C ILE A 43 38.33 28.51 22.76
N ARG A 44 38.73 28.27 24.02
CA ARG A 44 38.15 27.18 24.83
C ARG A 44 36.65 27.41 25.08
N GLU A 45 36.26 28.61 25.49
CA GLU A 45 34.86 28.95 25.73
C GLU A 45 33.99 28.81 24.48
N ILE A 46 34.48 29.26 23.32
CA ILE A 46 33.79 29.11 22.04
C ILE A 46 33.64 27.63 21.67
N LYS A 47 34.69 26.82 21.83
CA LYS A 47 34.63 25.38 21.53
C LYS A 47 33.64 24.63 22.43
N GLU A 48 33.62 24.94 23.72
CA GLU A 48 32.67 24.37 24.67
C GLU A 48 31.23 24.77 24.32
N SER A 49 31.01 26.05 24.01
CA SER A 49 29.70 26.56 23.56
C SER A 49 29.24 25.87 22.28
N GLN A 50 30.13 25.74 21.28
CA GLN A 50 29.84 25.06 20.03
C GLN A 50 29.50 23.58 20.23
N SER A 51 30.21 22.88 21.12
CA SER A 51 29.92 21.49 21.44
C SER A 51 28.57 21.32 22.12
N ARG A 52 28.17 22.26 22.99
CA ARG A 52 26.84 22.25 23.63
C ARG A 52 25.74 22.48 22.60
N MET A 53 25.87 23.52 21.77
CA MET A 53 24.89 23.79 20.70
C MET A 53 24.74 22.62 19.73
N ALA A 54 25.85 21.95 19.36
CA ALA A 54 25.79 20.76 18.51
C ALA A 54 25.04 19.60 19.18
N GLY A 55 25.22 19.41 20.50
CA GLY A 55 24.47 18.43 21.28
C GLY A 55 22.98 18.75 21.35
N ASP A 56 22.64 20.00 21.67
CA ASP A 56 21.24 20.46 21.76
C ASP A 56 20.53 20.33 20.41
N HIS A 57 21.19 20.69 19.30
CA HIS A 57 20.65 20.51 17.95
C HIS A 57 20.49 19.02 17.58
N LEU A 58 21.42 18.16 17.99
CA LEU A 58 21.28 16.72 17.76
C LEU A 58 20.09 16.15 18.54
N GLU A 59 19.89 16.57 19.78
CA GLU A 59 18.73 16.15 20.56
C GLU A 59 17.42 16.66 19.94
N GLU A 60 17.36 17.93 19.55
CA GLU A 60 16.20 18.52 18.89
C GLU A 60 15.87 17.79 17.59
N THR A 61 16.86 17.54 16.72
CA THR A 61 16.64 16.78 15.47
C THR A 61 16.14 15.37 15.72
N LEU A 62 16.67 14.66 16.73
CA LEU A 62 16.17 13.33 17.11
C LEU A 62 14.74 13.37 17.64
N THR A 63 14.36 14.38 18.43
CA THR A 63 12.98 14.53 18.92
C THR A 63 12.01 14.87 17.80
N LEU A 64 12.39 15.76 16.89
CA LEU A 64 11.61 16.11 15.71
C LEU A 64 11.42 14.90 14.79
N GLN A 65 12.46 14.10 14.57
CA GLN A 65 12.36 12.88 13.78
C GLN A 65 11.36 11.88 14.40
N LYS A 66 11.44 11.65 15.73
CA LYS A 66 10.47 10.79 16.43
C LYS A 66 9.04 11.30 16.30
N LEU A 67 8.85 12.62 16.40
CA LEU A 67 7.54 13.24 16.22
C LEU A 67 7.02 13.09 14.79
N LEU A 68 7.91 13.24 13.79
CA LEU A 68 7.60 13.04 12.38
C LEU A 68 7.17 11.59 12.10
N ASP A 69 7.90 10.62 12.65
CA ASP A 69 7.56 9.20 12.48
C ASP A 69 6.22 8.87 13.13
N THR A 70 5.98 9.40 14.34
CA THR A 70 4.70 9.24 15.05
C THR A 70 3.54 9.89 14.27
N THR A 71 3.74 11.11 13.76
CA THR A 71 2.71 11.80 12.98
C THR A 71 2.43 11.08 11.66
N LYS A 72 3.45 10.56 10.98
CA LYS A 72 3.29 9.73 9.78
C LYS A 72 2.49 8.45 10.05
N ASP A 73 2.77 7.74 11.14
CA ASP A 73 2.02 6.56 11.55
C ASP A 73 0.54 6.90 11.85
N THR A 74 0.29 7.96 12.62
CA THR A 74 -1.09 8.40 12.91
C THR A 74 -1.84 8.84 11.65
N LEU A 75 -1.16 9.48 10.70
CA LEU A 75 -1.74 9.89 9.43
C LEU A 75 -2.08 8.68 8.56
N SER A 76 -1.22 7.66 8.51
CA SER A 76 -1.49 6.39 7.80
C SER A 76 -2.73 5.71 8.37
N LYS A 77 -2.79 5.54 9.69
CA LYS A 77 -3.95 4.95 10.38
C LYS A 77 -5.23 5.74 10.15
N SER A 78 -5.15 7.07 10.16
CA SER A 78 -6.27 7.94 9.84
C SER A 78 -6.74 7.77 8.39
N GLY A 79 -5.80 7.71 7.44
CA GLY A 79 -6.07 7.45 6.02
C GLY A 79 -6.77 6.12 5.79
N GLU A 80 -6.26 5.04 6.39
CA GLU A 80 -6.88 3.72 6.37
C GLU A 80 -8.30 3.75 6.93
N LYS A 81 -8.51 4.45 8.05
CA LYS A 81 -9.85 4.57 8.64
C LYS A 81 -10.82 5.34 7.75
N VAL A 82 -10.37 6.40 7.09
CA VAL A 82 -11.17 7.16 6.12
C VAL A 82 -11.54 6.29 4.92
N GLN A 83 -10.59 5.51 4.39
CA GLN A 83 -10.86 4.59 3.29
C GLN A 83 -11.87 3.51 3.69
N GLN A 84 -11.73 2.94 4.90
CA GLN A 84 -12.68 1.98 5.44
C GLN A 84 -14.10 2.58 5.53
N LEU A 85 -14.25 3.75 6.16
CA LEU A 85 -15.55 4.42 6.28
C LEU A 85 -16.13 4.79 4.91
N SER A 86 -15.28 5.20 3.95
CA SER A 86 -15.72 5.48 2.58
C SER A 86 -16.30 4.23 1.90
N SER A 87 -15.64 3.09 2.05
CA SER A 87 -16.12 1.81 1.52
C SER A 87 -17.43 1.36 2.16
N GLU A 88 -17.57 1.53 3.48
CA GLU A 88 -18.79 1.22 4.23
C GLU A 88 -19.96 2.12 3.79
N VAL A 89 -19.71 3.42 3.61
CA VAL A 89 -20.72 4.35 3.08
C VAL A 89 -21.13 3.97 1.66
N ALA A 90 -20.20 3.55 0.81
CA ALA A 90 -20.51 3.09 -0.55
C ALA A 90 -21.37 1.82 -0.53
N GLN A 91 -21.04 0.86 0.33
CA GLN A 91 -21.82 -0.37 0.52
C GLN A 91 -23.23 -0.05 1.01
N LEU A 92 -23.37 0.74 2.09
CA LEU A 92 -24.68 1.12 2.64
C LEU A 92 -25.55 1.86 1.61
N LYS A 93 -24.94 2.71 0.76
CA LYS A 93 -25.66 3.34 -0.36
C LYS A 93 -26.14 2.31 -1.39
N GLY A 94 -25.33 1.31 -1.69
CA GLY A 94 -25.70 0.19 -2.56
C GLY A 94 -26.87 -0.62 -1.98
N GLU A 95 -26.79 -0.99 -0.71
CA GLU A 95 -27.86 -1.68 0.01
C GLU A 95 -29.16 -0.86 0.05
N LEU A 96 -29.06 0.46 0.27
CA LEU A 96 -30.22 1.36 0.25
C LEU A 96 -30.91 1.41 -1.13
N VAL A 97 -30.13 1.37 -2.22
CA VAL A 97 -30.70 1.26 -3.57
C VAL A 97 -31.40 -0.09 -3.74
N GLN A 98 -30.78 -1.19 -3.32
CA GLN A 98 -31.40 -2.51 -3.39
C GLN A 98 -32.71 -2.58 -2.59
N MET A 99 -32.72 -2.06 -1.36
CA MET A 99 -33.94 -1.96 -0.55
C MET A 99 -35.06 -1.21 -1.27
N ARG A 100 -34.77 -0.07 -1.90
CA ARG A 100 -35.77 0.66 -2.70
C ARG A 100 -36.29 -0.16 -3.88
N THR A 101 -35.44 -0.95 -4.53
CA THR A 101 -35.92 -1.85 -5.61
C THR A 101 -36.82 -2.95 -5.09
N TYR A 102 -36.53 -3.50 -3.91
CA TYR A 102 -37.41 -4.49 -3.27
C TYR A 102 -38.74 -3.87 -2.85
N GLU A 103 -38.75 -2.65 -2.31
CA GLU A 103 -39.99 -1.92 -2.01
C GLU A 103 -40.84 -1.69 -3.28
N GLN A 104 -40.22 -1.30 -4.40
CA GLN A 104 -40.93 -1.16 -5.68
C GLN A 104 -41.50 -2.49 -6.19
N LYS A 105 -40.75 -3.58 -6.10
CA LYS A 105 -41.25 -4.92 -6.45
C LYS A 105 -42.39 -5.36 -5.53
N PHE A 106 -42.24 -5.14 -4.24
CA PHE A 106 -43.25 -5.48 -3.24
C PHE A 106 -44.56 -4.73 -3.50
N THR A 107 -44.50 -3.42 -3.72
CA THR A 107 -45.69 -2.62 -4.06
C THR A 107 -46.34 -3.05 -5.36
N SER A 108 -45.57 -3.43 -6.38
CA SER A 108 -46.10 -4.01 -7.63
C SER A 108 -46.84 -5.33 -7.38
N LEU A 109 -46.23 -6.25 -6.63
CA LEU A 109 -46.84 -7.55 -6.29
C LEU A 109 -48.09 -7.37 -5.42
N GLU A 110 -48.09 -6.42 -4.49
CA GLU A 110 -49.27 -6.13 -3.66
C GLU A 110 -50.42 -5.57 -4.50
N ASN A 111 -50.13 -4.73 -5.48
CA ASN A 111 -51.13 -4.25 -6.44
C ASN A 111 -51.69 -5.39 -7.31
N GLU A 112 -50.83 -6.29 -7.79
CA GLU A 112 -51.24 -7.47 -8.57
C GLU A 112 -52.10 -8.43 -7.75
N ARG A 113 -51.71 -8.71 -6.50
CA ARG A 113 -52.52 -9.50 -5.55
C ARG A 113 -53.90 -8.88 -5.39
N ASN A 114 -53.99 -7.58 -5.08
CA ASN A 114 -55.26 -6.88 -4.90
C ASN A 114 -56.13 -6.91 -6.17
N ALA A 115 -55.52 -6.85 -7.36
CA ALA A 115 -56.23 -6.96 -8.64
C ALA A 115 -56.78 -8.37 -8.87
N LEU A 116 -55.98 -9.41 -8.58
CA LEU A 116 -56.39 -10.81 -8.67
C LEU A 116 -57.50 -11.14 -7.65
N GLU A 117 -57.39 -10.66 -6.42
CA GLU A 117 -58.42 -10.82 -5.38
C GLU A 117 -59.75 -10.21 -5.83
N LYS A 118 -59.74 -8.99 -6.37
CA LYS A 118 -60.95 -8.36 -6.95
C LYS A 118 -61.52 -9.19 -8.11
N ARG A 119 -60.67 -9.74 -8.97
CA ARG A 119 -61.11 -10.60 -10.08
C ARG A 119 -61.75 -11.90 -9.59
N LEU A 120 -61.16 -12.53 -8.58
CA LEU A 120 -61.72 -13.72 -7.93
C LEU A 120 -63.06 -13.41 -7.27
N GLN A 121 -63.18 -12.28 -6.57
CA GLN A 121 -64.46 -11.86 -5.97
C GLN A 121 -65.54 -11.64 -7.03
N ASN A 122 -65.21 -10.96 -8.14
CA ASN A 122 -66.13 -10.77 -9.26
C ASN A 122 -66.54 -12.10 -9.91
N LEU A 123 -65.60 -13.03 -10.11
CA LEU A 123 -65.88 -14.37 -10.63
C LEU A 123 -66.78 -15.16 -9.68
N ALA A 124 -66.53 -15.12 -8.37
CA ALA A 124 -67.37 -15.77 -7.37
C ALA A 124 -68.81 -15.22 -7.37
N LEU A 125 -68.97 -13.89 -7.48
CA LEU A 125 -70.28 -13.26 -7.62
C LEU A 125 -70.99 -13.68 -8.92
N SER A 126 -70.27 -13.72 -10.04
CA SER A 126 -70.81 -14.13 -11.33
C SER A 126 -71.19 -15.62 -11.36
N ASN A 127 -70.42 -16.48 -10.70
CA ASN A 127 -70.72 -17.90 -10.61
C ASN A 127 -71.95 -18.16 -9.71
N ASN A 128 -72.05 -17.47 -8.56
CA ASN A 128 -73.27 -17.53 -7.74
C ASN A 128 -74.52 -17.01 -8.46
N GLY A 129 -74.38 -16.00 -9.34
CA GLY A 129 -75.48 -15.55 -10.22
C GLY A 129 -75.91 -16.61 -11.26
N ASN A 130 -74.97 -17.42 -11.75
CA ASN A 130 -75.24 -18.49 -12.72
C ASN A 130 -75.76 -19.79 -12.08
N VAL A 131 -75.54 -20.01 -10.78
CA VAL A 131 -76.05 -21.20 -10.05
C VAL A 131 -77.58 -21.20 -9.91
N THR A 132 -78.25 -20.05 -10.02
CA THR A 132 -79.72 -19.97 -10.09
C THR A 132 -80.32 -20.27 -11.48
N ALA A 133 -79.51 -20.50 -12.53
CA ALA A 133 -80.01 -20.67 -13.90
C ALA A 133 -79.66 -22.00 -14.58
N ASN A 134 -78.71 -22.80 -14.09
CA ASN A 134 -78.29 -24.02 -14.79
C ASN A 134 -78.35 -25.28 -13.92
N SER A 135 -79.55 -25.85 -13.81
CA SER A 135 -79.72 -27.30 -13.72
C SER A 135 -79.64 -27.86 -15.15
N ASN A 136 -78.85 -28.91 -15.36
CA ASN A 136 -78.56 -29.61 -16.63
C ASN A 136 -77.24 -29.22 -17.30
N LEU A 137 -76.13 -29.80 -16.83
CA LEU A 137 -75.01 -30.11 -17.73
C LEU A 137 -74.15 -31.27 -17.17
N SER A 138 -74.73 -32.48 -17.17
CA SER A 138 -74.05 -33.71 -16.75
C SER A 138 -73.24 -34.37 -17.89
N SER A 139 -72.85 -33.65 -18.94
CA SER A 139 -72.06 -34.23 -20.06
C SER A 139 -70.82 -33.42 -20.49
N THR A 140 -70.42 -32.39 -19.73
CA THR A 140 -69.19 -31.59 -20.02
C THR A 140 -68.05 -31.89 -19.04
N GLY A 141 -68.33 -32.56 -17.92
CA GLY A 141 -67.31 -32.94 -16.93
C GLY A 141 -66.31 -33.98 -17.45
N GLU A 142 -66.75 -34.94 -18.26
CA GLU A 142 -65.87 -36.01 -18.80
C GLU A 142 -64.87 -35.49 -19.84
N GLN A 143 -65.21 -34.43 -20.58
CA GLN A 143 -64.33 -33.84 -21.59
C GLN A 143 -63.27 -32.91 -20.96
N LEU A 144 -63.64 -32.17 -19.91
CA LEU A 144 -62.69 -31.38 -19.10
C LEU A 144 -61.74 -32.26 -18.31
N ASP A 145 -62.21 -33.39 -17.78
CA ASP A 145 -61.34 -34.32 -17.03
C ASP A 145 -60.29 -34.97 -17.95
N HIS A 146 -60.64 -35.26 -19.20
CA HIS A 146 -59.70 -35.75 -20.21
C HIS A 146 -58.67 -34.67 -20.65
N GLU A 147 -59.09 -33.42 -20.79
CA GLU A 147 -58.16 -32.30 -21.07
C GLU A 147 -57.20 -32.04 -19.91
N LEU A 148 -57.68 -32.04 -18.67
CA LEU A 148 -56.86 -31.89 -17.47
C LEU A 148 -55.87 -33.05 -17.30
N GLN A 149 -56.30 -34.29 -17.56
CA GLN A 149 -55.40 -35.44 -17.55
C GLN A 149 -54.33 -35.35 -18.65
N SER A 150 -54.69 -34.87 -19.85
CA SER A 150 -53.74 -34.63 -20.95
C SER A 150 -52.72 -33.54 -20.60
N GLU A 151 -53.16 -32.41 -20.05
CA GLU A 151 -52.28 -31.33 -19.61
C GLU A 151 -51.37 -31.77 -18.47
N ASN A 152 -51.88 -32.56 -17.52
CA ASN A 152 -51.10 -33.13 -16.42
C ASN A 152 -50.04 -34.12 -16.94
N ASN A 153 -50.37 -34.95 -17.93
CA ASN A 153 -49.40 -35.84 -18.57
C ASN A 153 -48.32 -35.05 -19.34
N ASN A 154 -48.69 -33.94 -19.98
CA ASN A 154 -47.72 -33.06 -20.66
C ASN A 154 -46.79 -32.35 -19.68
N LEU A 155 -47.32 -31.84 -18.56
CA LEU A 155 -46.52 -31.23 -17.49
C LEU A 155 -45.60 -32.27 -16.84
N THR A 156 -46.10 -33.48 -16.59
CA THR A 156 -45.29 -34.59 -16.07
C THR A 156 -44.16 -34.93 -17.05
N SER A 157 -44.45 -35.03 -18.35
CA SER A 157 -43.43 -35.27 -19.38
C SER A 157 -42.40 -34.13 -19.47
N GLN A 158 -42.82 -32.88 -19.26
CA GLN A 158 -41.92 -31.73 -19.21
C GLN A 158 -41.03 -31.76 -17.97
N VAL A 159 -41.58 -32.14 -16.82
CA VAL A 159 -40.83 -32.35 -15.57
C VAL A 159 -39.81 -33.47 -15.75
N ASP A 160 -40.19 -34.59 -16.36
CA ASP A 160 -39.28 -35.71 -16.63
C ASP A 160 -38.15 -35.32 -17.60
N PHE A 161 -38.47 -34.54 -18.63
CA PHE A 161 -37.45 -33.98 -19.53
C PHE A 161 -36.48 -33.05 -18.78
N LEU A 162 -36.99 -32.13 -17.96
CA LEU A 162 -36.14 -31.25 -17.15
C LEU A 162 -35.27 -32.04 -16.17
N ASN A 163 -35.82 -33.08 -15.54
CA ASN A 163 -35.06 -33.97 -14.66
C ASN A 163 -33.92 -34.69 -15.42
N SER A 164 -34.16 -35.11 -16.66
CA SER A 164 -33.11 -35.71 -17.50
C SER A 164 -32.01 -34.71 -17.88
N VAL A 165 -32.38 -33.46 -18.19
CA VAL A 165 -31.42 -32.38 -18.49
C VAL A 165 -30.62 -31.99 -17.26
N ILE A 166 -31.26 -31.93 -16.08
CA ILE A 166 -30.61 -31.66 -14.80
C ILE A 166 -29.60 -32.75 -14.48
N ALA A 167 -29.94 -34.03 -14.66
CA ALA A 167 -29.02 -35.14 -14.45
C ALA A 167 -27.81 -35.07 -15.39
N ASP A 168 -28.02 -34.75 -16.67
CA ASP A 168 -26.94 -34.56 -17.65
C ASP A 168 -26.03 -33.37 -17.31
N LEU A 169 -26.61 -32.25 -16.83
CA LEU A 169 -25.85 -31.08 -16.40
C LEU A 169 -25.08 -31.35 -15.11
N GLN A 170 -25.65 -32.06 -14.15
CA GLN A 170 -24.97 -32.49 -12.93
C GLN A 170 -23.78 -33.39 -13.26
N ARG A 171 -23.96 -34.38 -14.14
CA ARG A 171 -22.86 -35.24 -14.61
C ARG A 171 -21.76 -34.45 -15.32
N LYS A 172 -22.12 -33.44 -16.13
CA LYS A 172 -21.14 -32.54 -16.76
C LYS A 172 -20.41 -31.69 -15.73
N ASN A 173 -21.10 -31.16 -14.73
CA ASN A 173 -20.48 -30.40 -13.64
C ASN A 173 -19.52 -31.27 -12.83
N GLU A 174 -19.90 -32.49 -12.46
CA GLU A 174 -19.03 -33.45 -11.78
C GLU A 174 -17.79 -33.78 -12.62
N MET A 175 -17.95 -33.97 -13.93
CA MET A 175 -16.83 -34.22 -14.84
C MET A 175 -15.89 -33.00 -14.96
N LEU A 176 -16.44 -31.79 -15.01
CA LEU A 176 -15.66 -30.54 -15.03
C LEU A 176 -14.96 -30.31 -13.69
N GLN A 177 -15.63 -30.58 -12.58
CA GLN A 177 -15.07 -30.50 -11.24
C GLN A 177 -13.95 -31.51 -11.05
N ALA A 178 -14.13 -32.77 -11.46
CA ALA A 178 -13.07 -33.78 -11.45
C ALA A 178 -11.87 -33.39 -12.34
N ARG A 179 -12.13 -32.70 -13.47
CA ARG A 179 -11.07 -32.18 -14.34
C ARG A 179 -10.33 -31.01 -13.69
N LEU A 180 -11.02 -30.14 -12.97
CA LEU A 180 -10.41 -29.07 -12.19
C LEU A 180 -9.57 -29.64 -11.05
N GLU A 181 -10.10 -30.60 -10.29
CA GLU A 181 -9.38 -31.31 -9.23
C GLU A 181 -8.14 -32.05 -9.77
N ALA A 182 -8.21 -32.62 -10.99
CA ALA A 182 -7.06 -33.24 -11.64
C ALA A 182 -6.03 -32.22 -12.19
N MET A 183 -6.42 -30.96 -12.37
CA MET A 183 -5.55 -29.86 -12.81
C MET A 183 -5.05 -29.00 -11.64
N GLU A 184 -5.65 -29.14 -10.46
CA GLU A 184 -5.20 -28.54 -9.21
C GLU A 184 -4.08 -29.43 -8.62
N PRO A 185 -2.84 -28.92 -8.44
CA PRO A 185 -1.78 -29.71 -7.84
C PRO A 185 -2.18 -30.09 -6.40
N SER A 186 -2.27 -31.39 -6.10
CA SER A 186 -2.71 -31.97 -4.82
C SER A 186 -1.78 -31.71 -3.62
N GLU A 187 -1.24 -30.50 -3.45
CA GLU A 187 -0.34 -30.15 -2.33
C GLU A 187 -0.84 -28.98 -1.49
N LEU A 188 -2.14 -28.70 -1.48
CA LEU A 188 -2.73 -27.76 -0.55
C LEU A 188 -4.01 -28.37 0.03
N ILE A 189 -4.04 -28.49 1.36
CA ILE A 189 -5.19 -28.86 2.22
C ILE A 189 -5.21 -30.34 2.67
N ASN A 190 -4.48 -30.62 3.75
CA ASN A 190 -5.13 -31.28 4.89
C ASN A 190 -4.82 -30.49 6.16
N GLY A 191 -5.46 -29.34 6.29
CA GLY A 191 -5.45 -28.52 7.49
C GLY A 191 -6.57 -28.94 8.43
N ASN A 192 -6.33 -29.94 9.28
CA ASN A 192 -6.95 -29.92 10.60
C ASN A 192 -6.15 -30.72 11.65
N ASN A 193 -5.75 -29.97 12.69
CA ASN A 193 -5.41 -30.38 14.05
C ASN A 193 -3.96 -30.63 14.44
N SER A 194 -3.61 -29.84 15.47
CA SER A 194 -2.67 -30.06 16.56
C SER A 194 -1.17 -29.92 16.28
N SER A 195 -0.64 -28.84 16.85
CA SER A 195 0.62 -28.75 17.59
C SER A 195 1.85 -29.42 16.97
N ASP A 196 2.82 -28.62 16.60
CA ASP A 196 4.03 -28.41 17.40
C ASP A 196 5.11 -27.81 16.51
N LEU A 197 5.85 -26.88 17.08
CA LEU A 197 6.90 -26.10 16.45
C LEU A 197 8.14 -26.98 16.31
N SER A 198 8.68 -27.18 15.10
CA SER A 198 10.13 -27.26 14.86
C SER A 198 10.50 -27.49 13.39
N ASP A 199 11.22 -26.50 12.84
CA ASP A 199 12.40 -26.60 11.99
C ASP A 199 12.46 -27.66 10.86
N THR A 200 12.32 -27.22 9.61
CA THR A 200 13.45 -26.91 8.71
C THR A 200 12.99 -26.50 7.30
N PRO A 201 13.75 -25.65 6.59
CA PRO A 201 13.24 -24.88 5.45
C PRO A 201 13.59 -25.51 4.09
N HIS A 202 12.58 -25.71 3.24
CA HIS A 202 12.82 -25.88 1.81
C HIS A 202 12.95 -24.50 1.17
N LYS A 203 14.18 -24.19 0.78
CA LYS A 203 14.65 -22.93 0.22
C LYS A 203 13.79 -22.50 -0.98
N MET A 204 12.95 -21.49 -0.77
CA MET A 204 12.74 -20.51 -1.83
C MET A 204 14.11 -19.87 -2.11
N LEU A 205 14.61 -19.99 -3.33
CA LEU A 205 15.81 -19.24 -3.71
C LEU A 205 15.49 -17.77 -3.47
N ALA A 206 16.29 -17.11 -2.63
CA ALA A 206 16.12 -15.70 -2.34
C ALA A 206 16.08 -14.91 -3.67
N PRO A 207 15.25 -13.86 -3.76
CA PRO A 207 15.27 -12.96 -4.91
C PRO A 207 16.72 -12.54 -5.20
N ARG A 208 17.16 -12.70 -6.45
CA ARG A 208 18.52 -12.32 -6.86
C ARG A 208 18.65 -10.81 -6.73
N LEU A 209 19.66 -10.37 -5.99
CA LEU A 209 19.97 -8.95 -5.85
C LEU A 209 20.62 -8.46 -7.15
N PHE A 210 20.18 -7.34 -7.70
CA PHE A 210 20.79 -6.73 -8.87
C PHE A 210 20.97 -5.25 -8.58
N CYS A 211 22.19 -4.75 -8.77
CA CYS A 211 22.48 -3.34 -8.59
C CYS A 211 22.44 -2.62 -9.94
N ASP A 212 21.42 -1.78 -10.15
CA ASP A 212 21.24 -0.97 -11.37
C ASP A 212 22.33 0.11 -11.51
N ILE A 213 23.08 0.43 -10.44
CA ILE A 213 24.13 1.47 -10.45
C ILE A 213 25.45 0.94 -11.01
N CYS A 214 25.72 -0.37 -10.89
CA CYS A 214 26.98 -0.94 -11.35
C CYS A 214 26.86 -2.25 -12.14
N ASP A 215 25.64 -2.65 -12.48
CA ASP A 215 25.29 -3.80 -13.32
C ASP A 215 25.88 -5.13 -12.84
N VAL A 216 26.02 -5.31 -11.52
CA VAL A 216 26.47 -6.57 -10.91
C VAL A 216 25.32 -7.30 -10.25
N PHE A 217 25.31 -8.62 -10.42
CA PHE A 217 24.36 -9.51 -9.76
C PHE A 217 24.92 -10.01 -8.42
N ASP A 218 24.00 -10.23 -7.49
CA ASP A 218 24.15 -10.97 -6.24
C ASP A 218 25.19 -10.42 -5.23
N LEU A 219 25.77 -9.24 -5.49
CA LEU A 219 26.80 -8.64 -4.64
C LEU A 219 26.22 -7.65 -3.62
N HIS A 220 25.41 -6.70 -4.09
CA HIS A 220 24.71 -5.71 -3.28
C HIS A 220 23.42 -5.31 -4.00
N ASP A 221 22.47 -4.76 -3.26
CA ASP A 221 21.29 -4.13 -3.84
C ASP A 221 21.63 -2.70 -4.31
N THR A 222 20.79 -2.11 -5.14
CA THR A 222 20.96 -0.75 -5.68
C THR A 222 21.23 0.28 -4.58
N GLU A 223 20.58 0.16 -3.41
CA GLU A 223 20.73 1.13 -2.31
C GLU A 223 22.08 1.04 -1.56
N ASP A 224 22.79 -0.09 -1.65
CA ASP A 224 24.06 -0.34 -0.96
C ASP A 224 25.28 -0.17 -1.90
N CYS A 225 25.08 0.40 -3.09
CA CYS A 225 26.18 0.52 -4.05
C CYS A 225 27.25 1.50 -3.54
N PRO A 226 28.51 1.08 -3.35
CA PRO A 226 29.57 1.99 -2.91
C PRO A 226 29.87 3.10 -3.93
N LYS A 227 29.41 2.94 -5.18
CA LYS A 227 29.48 4.02 -6.18
C LYS A 227 28.48 5.14 -5.91
N GLN A 228 27.41 4.89 -5.14
CA GLN A 228 26.36 5.84 -4.80
C GLN A 228 26.89 7.00 -3.94
N GLU A 229 27.90 6.78 -3.11
CA GLU A 229 28.55 7.85 -2.32
C GLU A 229 29.57 8.68 -3.12
N SER A 230 29.92 8.25 -4.33
CA SER A 230 30.96 8.89 -5.16
C SER A 230 30.43 9.71 -6.34
N SER A 231 29.12 9.70 -6.59
CA SER A 231 28.53 10.44 -7.71
C SER A 231 28.14 11.86 -7.30
N ASP A 232 29.04 12.80 -7.56
CA ASP A 232 28.66 14.16 -7.98
C ASP A 232 27.92 14.01 -9.32
N SER A 233 26.62 13.71 -9.25
CA SER A 233 25.89 13.17 -10.39
C SER A 233 25.57 14.29 -11.40
N PRO A 234 26.04 14.21 -12.66
CA PRO A 234 25.57 15.11 -13.70
C PRO A 234 24.06 14.92 -13.90
N GLU A 235 23.37 15.99 -14.29
CA GLU A 235 21.91 16.01 -14.43
C GLU A 235 21.40 14.77 -15.17
N MET A 236 20.41 14.09 -14.55
CA MET A 236 19.71 12.95 -15.13
C MET A 236 19.28 13.29 -16.56
N SER A 237 19.66 12.47 -17.54
CA SER A 237 19.23 12.70 -18.91
C SER A 237 17.71 12.56 -18.98
N HIS A 238 17.00 13.68 -19.19
CA HIS A 238 15.57 13.71 -19.47
C HIS A 238 15.21 13.23 -20.88
N TYR A 239 16.10 12.46 -21.53
CA TYR A 239 15.81 11.84 -22.82
C TYR A 239 14.87 10.66 -22.61
N HIS A 240 13.58 10.97 -22.55
CA HIS A 240 12.52 9.99 -22.74
C HIS A 240 12.33 9.88 -24.25
N GLY A 241 12.95 8.86 -24.86
CA GLY A 241 12.74 8.57 -26.29
C GLY A 241 11.26 8.61 -26.65
N ASP A 242 10.95 9.02 -27.88
CA ASP A 242 9.57 9.23 -28.29
C ASP A 242 8.81 7.89 -28.26
N ARG A 243 7.71 7.84 -27.50
CA ARG A 243 6.88 6.62 -27.38
C ARG A 243 6.24 6.21 -28.71
N LEU A 244 6.15 7.14 -29.66
CA LEU A 244 5.64 6.88 -31.01
C LEU A 244 6.74 6.45 -31.98
N GLU A 245 8.02 6.55 -31.59
CA GLU A 245 9.13 6.14 -32.43
C GLU A 245 9.22 4.62 -32.46
N GLN A 246 9.03 4.07 -33.65
CA GLN A 246 9.06 2.63 -33.87
C GLN A 246 10.51 2.16 -33.77
N ARG A 247 10.83 1.41 -32.71
CA ARG A 247 12.19 0.89 -32.52
C ARG A 247 12.62 0.05 -33.73
N PRO A 248 13.89 0.17 -34.17
CA PRO A 248 14.40 -0.63 -35.28
C PRO A 248 14.30 -2.11 -34.95
N PHE A 249 13.90 -2.89 -35.96
CA PHE A 249 13.72 -4.33 -35.84
C PHE A 249 15.05 -5.01 -35.50
N CYS A 250 15.03 -5.92 -34.52
CA CYS A 250 16.20 -6.70 -34.14
C CYS A 250 16.09 -8.10 -34.76
N ASP A 251 16.85 -8.33 -35.84
CA ASP A 251 16.86 -9.61 -36.55
C ASP A 251 17.26 -10.82 -35.68
N ILE A 252 17.96 -10.57 -34.56
CA ILE A 252 18.40 -11.62 -33.63
C ILE A 252 17.27 -12.01 -32.66
N CYS A 253 16.52 -11.04 -32.15
CA CYS A 253 15.50 -11.27 -31.12
C CYS A 253 14.11 -11.57 -31.72
N GLU A 254 13.84 -11.07 -32.92
CA GLU A 254 12.51 -11.10 -33.54
C GLU A 254 12.47 -11.95 -34.81
N GLY A 255 13.58 -12.63 -35.14
CA GLY A 255 13.75 -13.43 -36.35
C GLY A 255 13.47 -14.94 -36.21
N GLN A 256 12.69 -15.40 -35.23
CA GLN A 256 12.27 -16.81 -35.08
C GLN A 256 10.76 -17.00 -35.23
#